data_AF-A0A954XI08-F1
#
_entry.id   AF-A0A954XI08-F1
#
_cell.length_a   1.000
_cell.length_b   1.000
_cell.length_c   1.000
_cell.angle_alpha   90.00
_cell.angle_beta   90.00
_cell.angle_gamma   90.00
#
_symmetry.space_group_name_H-M   'P 1'
#
loop_
_entity.id
_entity.type
_entity.pdbx_description
1 polymer ?
#
loop_
_entity_poly.entity_id
_entity_poly.type
_entity_poly.pdbx_seq_one_letter_code
_entity_poly.pdbx_strand_id
1 'polypeptide(L)'
;MRNAPATTPIFDVISDEFKKLETRREKMDLAPPQAPPEIASDHAELRTPTAPHASSDIVGLAISGGGLRSACFGLGVIQALFQSGLWRFVDYLSTVSGGGYIGSYLTSYVVRNRQRIDRDNCPFLPREGDGKQPPDVQRFIYGGQFLFDAWELLNKYLIGLFFINVALFSLLVAVAAVVALLWRCLDLESFRDHIFLFKTPSDLITPFWPFLIFFVCWVAAWVVSYWRRGAEAPGKYARYFLLLMTSSVLIGLALLHGNGDVSFGTWLGPEYTNPWRPGNSLFATITGLTIGGLLPFLAPRRLIQSGMKRNKQWWEKVTFGIASTAALVGVPLLVIGYLGQENISGYHDHPARELSFADI
;
A
#
# COMPACT_ATOMS: atom_id res chain seq x y z
N MET A 1 -24.87 20.67 35.09
CA MET A 1 -25.00 19.76 33.92
C MET A 1 -25.60 20.57 32.79
N ARG A 2 -24.85 20.84 31.71
CA ARG A 2 -25.40 21.52 30.52
C ARG A 2 -26.26 20.50 29.78
N ASN A 3 -27.55 20.78 29.63
CA ASN A 3 -28.48 19.96 28.85
C ASN A 3 -27.89 19.76 27.45
N ALA A 4 -27.71 18.50 27.04
CA ALA A 4 -27.37 18.18 25.66
C ALA A 4 -28.48 18.71 24.74
N PRO A 5 -28.16 19.37 23.61
CA PRO A 5 -29.17 19.84 22.68
C PRO A 5 -29.97 18.64 22.16
N ALA A 6 -31.30 18.77 22.15
CA ALA A 6 -32.21 17.77 21.60
C ALA A 6 -31.81 17.46 20.14
N THR A 7 -31.67 16.17 19.80
CA THR A 7 -31.33 15.74 18.45
C THR A 7 -32.55 15.88 17.54
N THR A 8 -32.51 16.79 16.57
CA THR A 8 -33.55 16.94 15.56
C THR A 8 -33.55 15.71 14.63
N PRO A 9 -34.69 15.03 14.43
CA PRO A 9 -34.84 13.96 13.44
C PRO A 9 -34.46 14.43 12.03
N ILE A 10 -33.80 13.57 11.25
CA ILE A 10 -33.36 13.90 9.88
C ILE A 10 -34.53 14.29 8.96
N PHE A 11 -35.70 13.69 9.15
CA PHE A 11 -36.90 13.99 8.36
C PHE A 11 -37.42 15.41 8.60
N ASP A 12 -37.30 15.92 9.82
CA ASP A 12 -37.68 17.30 10.15
C ASP A 12 -36.71 18.29 9.48
N VAL A 13 -35.40 17.97 9.50
CA VAL A 13 -34.38 18.77 8.81
C VAL A 13 -34.63 18.85 7.31
N ILE A 14 -34.97 17.71 6.68
CA ILE A 14 -35.28 17.65 5.25
C ILE A 14 -36.53 18.46 4.92
N SER A 15 -37.59 18.34 5.73
CA SER A 15 -38.85 19.05 5.54
C SER A 15 -38.66 20.57 5.68
N ASP A 16 -37.91 21.00 6.69
CA ASP A 16 -37.55 22.40 6.89
C ASP A 16 -36.72 22.96 5.72
N GLU A 17 -35.82 22.15 5.15
CA GLU A 17 -35.02 22.54 4.01
C GLU A 17 -35.86 22.73 2.74
N PHE A 18 -36.79 21.82 2.45
CA PHE A 18 -37.73 21.98 1.33
C PHE A 18 -38.57 23.26 1.47
N LYS A 19 -39.07 23.54 2.67
CA LYS A 19 -39.82 24.77 2.93
C LYS A 19 -38.99 26.04 2.66
N LYS A 20 -37.70 26.03 3.00
CA LYS A 20 -36.79 27.15 2.68
C LYS A 20 -36.58 27.29 1.17
N LEU A 21 -36.48 26.18 0.44
CA LEU A 21 -36.33 26.20 -1.02
C LEU A 21 -37.58 26.74 -1.71
N GLU A 22 -38.77 26.32 -1.29
CA GLU A 22 -40.06 26.84 -1.79
C GLU A 22 -40.14 28.35 -1.55
N THR A 23 -39.90 28.80 -0.32
CA THR A 23 -39.88 30.23 0.03
C THR A 23 -38.87 31.02 -0.82
N ARG A 24 -37.70 30.41 -1.11
CA ARG A 24 -36.67 31.02 -1.96
C ARG A 24 -37.14 31.17 -3.41
N ARG A 25 -37.76 30.13 -3.97
CA ARG A 25 -38.25 30.10 -5.36
C ARG A 25 -39.42 31.06 -5.56
N GLU A 26 -40.37 31.11 -4.62
CA GLU A 26 -41.46 32.10 -4.61
C GLU A 26 -40.92 33.54 -4.63
N LYS A 27 -39.91 33.84 -3.79
CA LYS A 27 -39.24 35.16 -3.78
C LYS A 27 -38.53 35.51 -5.08
N MET A 28 -38.20 34.53 -5.91
CA MET A 28 -37.51 34.73 -7.19
C MET A 28 -38.47 34.67 -8.39
N ASP A 29 -39.79 34.63 -8.15
CA ASP A 29 -40.83 34.47 -9.16
C ASP A 29 -40.57 33.24 -10.07
N LEU A 30 -39.97 32.21 -9.48
CA LEU A 30 -39.78 30.92 -10.13
C LEU A 30 -41.03 30.09 -9.81
N ALA A 31 -42.03 30.17 -10.69
CA ALA A 31 -43.20 29.32 -10.59
C ALA A 31 -42.77 27.85 -10.49
N PRO A 32 -43.48 27.02 -9.68
CA PRO A 32 -43.29 25.58 -9.76
C PRO A 32 -43.51 25.16 -11.21
N PRO A 33 -42.55 24.46 -11.84
CA PRO A 33 -42.73 23.95 -13.20
C PRO A 33 -44.01 23.11 -13.24
N GLN A 34 -44.77 23.21 -14.33
CA GLN A 34 -45.86 22.26 -14.55
C GLN A 34 -45.24 20.86 -14.61
N ALA A 35 -45.81 19.92 -13.85
CA ALA A 35 -45.35 18.53 -13.81
C ALA A 35 -45.17 18.04 -15.26
N PRO A 36 -44.03 17.43 -15.60
CA PRO A 36 -43.85 16.81 -16.91
C PRO A 36 -45.03 15.85 -17.16
N PRO A 37 -45.58 15.78 -18.38
CA PRO A 37 -46.55 14.74 -18.70
C PRO A 37 -45.93 13.39 -18.31
N GLU A 38 -46.66 12.58 -17.55
CA GLU A 38 -46.21 11.27 -17.06
C GLU A 38 -45.64 10.45 -18.23
N ILE A 39 -44.31 10.40 -18.33
CA ILE A 39 -43.64 9.40 -19.15
C ILE A 39 -43.69 8.14 -18.30
N ALA A 40 -44.63 7.25 -18.62
CA ALA A 40 -44.70 5.91 -18.08
C ALA A 40 -43.32 5.24 -18.24
N SER A 41 -42.58 5.15 -17.14
CA SER A 41 -41.31 4.43 -17.07
C SER A 41 -41.51 3.21 -16.19
N ASP A 42 -41.26 2.03 -16.77
CA ASP A 42 -41.39 0.69 -16.18
C ASP A 42 -40.45 0.41 -14.97
N HIS A 43 -39.90 1.44 -14.34
CA HIS A 43 -38.99 1.34 -13.20
C HIS A 43 -39.66 1.71 -11.87
N ALA A 44 -40.85 1.17 -11.64
CA ALA A 44 -41.63 1.41 -10.42
C ALA A 44 -41.04 0.75 -9.15
N GLU A 45 -40.11 -0.21 -9.27
CA GLU A 45 -39.67 -1.04 -8.13
C GLU A 45 -38.56 -0.45 -7.25
N LEU A 46 -38.04 0.75 -7.53
CA LEU A 46 -37.00 1.39 -6.71
C LEU A 46 -37.50 2.61 -5.91
N ARG A 47 -38.82 2.80 -5.82
CA ARG A 47 -39.41 3.84 -4.96
C ARG A 47 -39.65 3.27 -3.56
N THR A 48 -38.65 3.39 -2.69
CA THR A 48 -38.84 3.18 -1.25
C THR A 48 -39.89 4.17 -0.72
N PRO A 49 -40.96 3.69 -0.06
CA PRO A 49 -42.00 4.56 0.47
C PRO A 49 -41.55 5.09 1.82
N THR A 50 -40.99 6.30 1.89
CA THR A 50 -40.84 7.09 3.14
C THR A 50 -40.16 8.46 2.99
N ALA A 51 -39.63 8.85 1.83
CA ALA A 51 -39.20 10.24 1.65
C ALA A 51 -40.45 11.12 1.41
N PRO A 52 -40.68 12.21 2.17
CA PRO A 52 -41.70 13.19 1.81
C PRO A 52 -41.46 13.56 0.35
N HIS A 53 -42.53 13.56 -0.45
CA HIS A 53 -42.46 13.84 -1.89
C HIS A 53 -41.61 15.09 -2.12
N ALA A 54 -40.33 14.89 -2.47
CA ALA A 54 -39.53 15.95 -3.03
C ALA A 54 -40.34 16.40 -4.24
N SER A 55 -40.77 17.66 -4.24
CA SER A 55 -41.30 18.27 -5.44
C SER A 55 -40.37 17.88 -6.58
N SER A 56 -40.91 17.33 -7.67
CA SER A 56 -40.20 16.72 -8.80
C SER A 56 -39.28 17.69 -9.56
N ASP A 57 -39.05 18.87 -9.00
CA ASP A 57 -38.77 20.10 -9.70
C ASP A 57 -37.52 20.80 -9.15
N ILE A 58 -36.79 20.17 -8.21
CA ILE A 58 -35.56 20.69 -7.60
C ILE A 58 -34.37 20.35 -8.50
N VAL A 59 -33.52 21.35 -8.76
CA VAL A 59 -32.35 21.20 -9.63
C VAL A 59 -31.07 21.19 -8.79
N GLY A 60 -30.36 20.08 -8.83
CA GLY A 60 -29.01 19.96 -8.28
C GLY A 60 -27.94 20.07 -9.36
N LEU A 61 -26.93 20.90 -9.14
CA LEU A 61 -25.69 20.91 -9.91
C LEU A 61 -24.63 20.09 -9.16
N ALA A 62 -24.11 19.05 -9.79
CA ALA A 62 -23.02 18.24 -9.23
C ALA A 62 -21.73 18.43 -10.04
N ILE A 63 -20.64 18.82 -9.36
CA ILE A 63 -19.31 18.99 -9.97
C ILE A 63 -18.36 17.92 -9.43
N SER A 64 -17.94 17.01 -10.30
CA SER A 64 -17.10 15.86 -9.96
C SER A 64 -15.65 16.23 -9.63
N GLY A 65 -14.92 15.26 -9.07
CA GLY A 65 -13.47 15.35 -8.86
C GLY A 65 -12.68 15.37 -10.18
N GLY A 66 -11.36 15.54 -10.06
CA GLY A 66 -10.45 15.60 -11.22
C GLY A 66 -9.40 16.71 -11.14
N GLY A 67 -9.15 17.25 -9.94
CA GLY A 67 -8.19 18.34 -9.72
C GLY A 67 -8.56 19.63 -10.43
N LEU A 68 -7.55 20.45 -10.75
CA LEU A 68 -7.72 21.77 -11.36
C LEU A 68 -8.44 21.73 -12.72
N ARG A 69 -8.27 20.65 -13.51
CA ARG A 69 -8.97 20.51 -14.79
C ARG A 69 -10.49 20.46 -14.62
N SER A 70 -10.97 19.65 -13.66
CA SER A 70 -12.41 19.59 -13.34
C SER A 70 -12.91 20.93 -12.80
N ALA A 71 -12.08 21.60 -11.99
CA ALA A 71 -12.40 22.92 -11.46
C ALA A 71 -12.58 23.98 -12.56
N CYS A 72 -11.68 24.02 -13.56
CA CYS A 72 -11.77 24.93 -14.71
C CYS A 72 -12.98 24.62 -15.60
N PHE A 73 -13.27 23.33 -15.83
CA PHE A 73 -14.47 22.94 -16.57
C PHE A 73 -15.75 23.35 -15.84
N GLY A 74 -15.84 23.05 -14.54
CA GLY A 74 -16.97 23.43 -13.70
C GLY A 74 -17.17 24.95 -13.63
N LEU A 75 -16.09 25.72 -13.58
CA LEU A 75 -16.13 27.18 -13.71
C LEU A 75 -16.77 27.61 -15.02
N GLY A 76 -16.36 27.03 -16.16
CA GLY A 76 -16.96 27.33 -17.46
C GLY A 76 -18.45 26.99 -17.53
N VAL A 77 -18.87 25.86 -16.95
CA VAL A 77 -20.29 25.48 -16.83
C VAL A 77 -21.05 26.52 -16.00
N ILE A 78 -20.52 26.93 -14.86
CA ILE A 78 -21.13 27.95 -14.00
C ILE A 78 -21.24 29.29 -14.76
N GLN A 79 -20.18 29.72 -15.45
CA GLN A 79 -20.20 30.94 -16.29
C GLN A 79 -21.32 30.88 -17.34
N ALA A 80 -21.45 29.75 -18.05
CA ALA A 80 -22.51 29.56 -19.04
C ALA A 80 -23.91 29.58 -18.41
N LEU A 81 -24.09 29.00 -17.22
CA LEU A 81 -25.35 29.06 -16.48
C LEU A 81 -25.71 30.49 -16.05
N PHE A 82 -24.73 31.31 -15.65
CA PHE A 82 -24.96 32.72 -15.36
C PHE A 82 -25.30 33.52 -16.62
N GLN A 83 -24.56 33.32 -17.71
CA GLN A 83 -24.80 34.02 -18.99
C GLN A 83 -26.18 33.71 -19.58
N SER A 84 -26.60 32.45 -19.52
CA SER A 84 -27.92 32.00 -19.96
C SER A 84 -29.06 32.35 -18.99
N GLY A 85 -28.74 32.91 -17.82
CA GLY A 85 -29.72 33.20 -16.78
C GLY A 85 -30.30 31.96 -16.08
N LEU A 86 -29.76 30.78 -16.36
CA LEU A 86 -30.21 29.50 -15.82
C LEU A 86 -29.72 29.21 -14.39
N TRP A 87 -28.68 29.92 -13.92
CA TRP A 87 -28.15 29.75 -12.57
C TRP A 87 -29.22 29.86 -11.46
N ARG A 88 -30.20 30.74 -11.64
CA ARG A 88 -31.29 30.99 -10.68
C ARG A 88 -32.12 29.74 -10.35
N PHE A 89 -32.16 28.76 -11.25
CA PHE A 89 -32.93 27.53 -11.07
C PHE A 89 -32.20 26.46 -10.26
N VAL A 90 -30.89 26.60 -10.05
CA VAL A 90 -30.09 25.65 -9.26
C VAL A 90 -30.40 25.84 -7.77
N ASP A 91 -30.87 24.78 -7.11
CA ASP A 91 -31.18 24.75 -5.67
C ASP A 91 -30.02 24.17 -4.85
N TYR A 92 -29.39 23.12 -5.37
CA TYR A 92 -28.30 22.43 -4.70
C TYR A 92 -27.02 22.47 -5.52
N LEU A 93 -25.90 22.64 -4.83
CA LEU A 93 -24.56 22.48 -5.40
C LEU A 93 -23.82 21.39 -4.62
N SER A 94 -23.56 20.27 -5.29
CA SER A 94 -22.75 19.17 -4.75
C SER A 94 -21.38 19.20 -5.42
N THR A 95 -20.31 19.13 -4.64
CA THR A 95 -18.94 19.16 -5.16
C THR A 95 -18.06 18.16 -4.45
N VAL A 96 -17.12 17.56 -5.18
CA VAL A 96 -16.14 16.63 -4.61
C VAL A 96 -14.73 16.90 -5.14
N SER A 97 -13.72 16.76 -4.27
CA SER A 97 -12.29 16.90 -4.63
C SER A 97 -12.02 18.18 -5.47
N GLY A 98 -11.57 18.05 -6.72
CA GLY A 98 -11.33 19.17 -7.63
C GLY A 98 -12.53 20.08 -7.88
N GLY A 99 -13.76 19.54 -7.92
CA GLY A 99 -14.97 20.35 -7.99
C GLY A 99 -15.18 21.21 -6.75
N GLY A 100 -14.64 20.78 -5.61
CA GLY A 100 -14.65 21.54 -4.36
C GLY A 100 -13.87 22.86 -4.45
N TYR A 101 -12.88 22.97 -5.35
CA TYR A 101 -12.17 24.24 -5.56
C TYR A 101 -13.10 25.33 -6.08
N ILE A 102 -13.85 25.05 -7.14
CA ILE A 102 -14.80 26.01 -7.70
C ILE A 102 -16.01 26.19 -6.78
N GLY A 103 -16.50 25.12 -6.15
CA GLY A 103 -17.57 25.20 -5.16
C GLY A 103 -17.21 26.11 -3.98
N SER A 104 -16.01 25.95 -3.43
CA SER A 104 -15.52 26.79 -2.32
C SER A 104 -15.26 28.23 -2.75
N TYR A 105 -14.78 28.44 -3.98
CA TYR A 105 -14.55 29.79 -4.50
C TYR A 105 -15.89 30.55 -4.64
N LEU A 106 -16.90 29.90 -5.21
CA LEU A 106 -18.25 30.43 -5.33
C LEU A 106 -18.87 30.73 -3.96
N THR A 107 -18.89 29.77 -3.05
CA THR A 107 -19.51 29.95 -1.72
C THR A 107 -18.78 31.01 -0.90
N SER A 108 -17.44 31.04 -0.95
CA SER A 108 -16.64 32.06 -0.26
C SER A 108 -16.94 33.46 -0.80
N TYR A 109 -17.15 33.61 -2.11
CA TYR A 109 -17.51 34.90 -2.70
C TYR A 109 -18.88 35.37 -2.21
N VAL A 110 -19.90 34.52 -2.22
CA VAL A 110 -21.25 34.84 -1.71
C VAL A 110 -21.19 35.25 -0.24
N VAL A 111 -20.50 34.47 0.58
CA VAL A 111 -20.40 34.70 2.04
C VAL A 111 -19.66 35.98 2.37
N ARG A 112 -18.54 36.28 1.69
CA ARG A 112 -17.74 37.47 1.95
C ARG A 112 -18.45 38.76 1.53
N ASN A 113 -19.09 38.76 0.36
CA ASN A 113 -19.74 39.95 -0.16
C ASN A 113 -21.16 40.14 0.39
N ARG A 114 -21.73 39.12 1.06
CA ARG A 114 -23.12 39.10 1.57
C ARG A 114 -24.15 39.49 0.50
N GLN A 115 -23.84 39.16 -0.75
CA GLN A 115 -24.65 39.51 -1.91
C GLN A 115 -24.99 38.24 -2.68
N ARG A 116 -26.21 38.20 -3.20
CA ARG A 116 -26.62 37.17 -4.16
C ARG A 116 -25.88 37.42 -5.46
N ILE A 117 -25.47 36.34 -6.11
CA ILE A 117 -24.86 36.41 -7.42
C ILE A 117 -25.93 36.13 -8.47
N ASP A 118 -26.03 37.02 -9.45
CA ASP A 118 -26.87 36.94 -10.64
C ASP A 118 -25.99 37.18 -11.88
N ARG A 119 -26.60 37.34 -13.06
CA ARG A 119 -25.86 37.57 -14.30
C ARG A 119 -25.08 38.89 -14.28
N ASP A 120 -25.60 39.93 -13.65
CA ASP A 120 -25.10 41.29 -13.77
C ASP A 120 -23.97 41.56 -12.77
N ASN A 121 -23.93 40.82 -11.67
CA ASN A 121 -22.90 40.96 -10.63
C ASN A 121 -21.99 39.72 -10.49
N CYS A 122 -22.02 38.79 -11.45
CA CYS A 122 -21.19 37.58 -11.40
C CYS A 122 -19.70 37.91 -11.57
N PRO A 123 -18.86 37.71 -10.54
CA PRO A 123 -17.43 38.03 -10.60
C PRO A 123 -16.65 37.09 -11.51
N PHE A 124 -17.28 35.98 -11.90
CA PHE A 124 -16.66 34.96 -12.72
C PHE A 124 -16.83 35.26 -14.21
N LEU A 125 -17.76 36.12 -14.61
CA LEU A 125 -17.99 36.39 -16.02
C LEU A 125 -16.85 37.22 -16.64
N PRO A 126 -16.40 36.91 -17.86
CA PRO A 126 -15.53 37.79 -18.63
C PRO A 126 -16.14 39.19 -18.74
N ARG A 127 -15.32 40.23 -18.64
CA ARG A 127 -15.79 41.60 -18.90
C ARG A 127 -16.06 41.75 -20.39
N GLU A 128 -17.14 42.45 -20.74
CA GLU A 128 -17.48 42.70 -22.14
C GLU A 128 -16.34 43.45 -22.85
N GLY A 129 -15.91 42.94 -24.00
CA GLY A 129 -14.99 43.63 -24.92
C GLY A 129 -13.53 43.18 -24.93
N ASP A 130 -13.02 42.47 -23.91
CA ASP A 130 -11.60 42.05 -23.88
C ASP A 130 -11.37 40.55 -24.13
N GLY A 131 -12.42 39.73 -24.03
CA GLY A 131 -12.34 38.27 -24.17
C GLY A 131 -11.47 37.57 -23.11
N LYS A 132 -11.03 38.30 -22.07
CA LYS A 132 -10.16 37.79 -21.01
C LYS A 132 -10.97 37.41 -19.77
N GLN A 133 -10.50 36.38 -19.10
CA GLN A 133 -11.02 36.00 -17.80
C GLN A 133 -10.67 37.07 -16.74
N PRO A 134 -11.53 37.31 -15.74
CA PRO A 134 -11.23 38.22 -14.64
C PRO A 134 -9.92 37.85 -13.91
N PRO A 135 -9.18 38.82 -13.33
CA PRO A 135 -7.89 38.55 -12.66
C PRO A 135 -7.98 37.48 -11.57
N ASP A 136 -9.06 37.48 -10.79
CA ASP A 136 -9.24 36.49 -9.72
C ASP A 136 -9.53 35.09 -10.29
N VAL A 137 -10.25 35.01 -11.42
CA VAL A 137 -10.47 33.77 -12.16
C VAL A 137 -9.16 33.26 -12.77
N GLN A 138 -8.35 34.15 -13.34
CA GLN A 138 -7.02 33.79 -13.83
C GLN A 138 -6.14 33.27 -12.69
N ARG A 139 -6.16 33.94 -11.53
CA ARG A 139 -5.41 33.49 -10.35
C ARG A 139 -5.92 32.15 -9.83
N PHE A 140 -7.21 31.85 -9.94
CA PHE A 140 -7.75 30.53 -9.65
C PHE A 140 -7.25 29.47 -10.64
N ILE A 141 -7.32 29.75 -11.94
CA ILE A 141 -6.90 28.83 -13.02
C ILE A 141 -5.38 28.58 -12.97
N TYR A 142 -4.57 29.61 -12.78
CA TYR A 142 -3.11 29.51 -12.79
C TYR A 142 -2.51 29.25 -11.40
N GLY A 143 -3.22 29.59 -10.33
CA GLY A 143 -2.75 29.40 -8.95
C GLY A 143 -2.70 27.95 -8.49
N GLY A 144 -3.25 27.00 -9.25
CA GLY A 144 -3.08 25.56 -9.02
C GLY A 144 -1.70 25.00 -9.39
N GLN A 145 -0.75 25.85 -9.81
CA GLN A 145 0.62 25.47 -10.16
C GLN A 145 1.47 24.93 -8.99
N PHE A 146 1.04 25.06 -7.73
CA PHE A 146 1.78 24.51 -6.58
C PHE A 146 1.93 22.98 -6.61
N LEU A 147 1.04 22.27 -7.31
CA LEU A 147 1.19 20.81 -7.54
C LEU A 147 2.16 20.48 -8.69
N PHE A 148 2.54 21.46 -9.49
CA PHE A 148 3.46 21.34 -10.62
C PHE A 148 4.81 22.04 -10.36
N ASP A 149 5.05 22.53 -9.15
CA ASP A 149 6.34 23.07 -8.80
C ASP A 149 7.34 21.91 -8.68
N ALA A 150 8.04 21.66 -9.79
CA ALA A 150 8.98 20.57 -9.92
C ALA A 150 10.04 20.61 -8.82
N TRP A 151 10.39 21.80 -8.33
CA TRP A 151 11.37 21.96 -7.27
C TRP A 151 10.83 21.55 -5.90
N GLU A 152 9.60 21.93 -5.56
CA GLU A 152 8.97 21.46 -4.32
C GLU A 152 8.69 19.97 -4.34
N LEU A 153 8.26 19.44 -5.50
CA LEU A 153 8.05 18.01 -5.68
C LEU A 153 9.36 17.25 -5.58
N LEU A 154 10.43 17.71 -6.23
CA LEU A 154 11.77 17.13 -6.11
C LEU A 154 12.24 17.14 -4.66
N ASN A 155 12.18 18.29 -3.99
CA ASN A 155 12.70 18.46 -2.63
C ASN A 155 11.89 17.65 -1.60
N LYS A 156 10.56 17.75 -1.58
CA LYS A 156 9.73 17.04 -0.60
C LYS A 156 9.62 15.55 -0.90
N TYR A 157 9.47 15.17 -2.17
CA TYR A 157 9.25 13.77 -2.55
C TYR A 157 10.56 12.98 -2.60
N LEU A 158 11.64 13.49 -3.20
CA LEU A 158 12.89 12.72 -3.26
C LEU A 158 13.55 12.59 -1.90
N ILE A 159 13.56 13.64 -1.08
CA ILE A 159 14.13 13.54 0.27
C ILE A 159 13.30 12.57 1.11
N GLY A 160 11.97 12.69 1.06
CA GLY A 160 11.08 11.74 1.73
C GLY A 160 11.29 10.31 1.26
N LEU A 161 11.34 10.09 -0.06
CA LEU A 161 11.58 8.78 -0.65
C LEU A 161 12.97 8.24 -0.25
N PHE A 162 14.00 9.06 -0.28
CA PHE A 162 15.35 8.69 0.13
C PHE A 162 15.38 8.24 1.58
N PHE A 163 14.87 9.05 2.51
CA PHE A 163 14.88 8.69 3.93
C PHE A 163 14.01 7.47 4.25
N ILE A 164 12.85 7.32 3.61
CA ILE A 164 12.02 6.12 3.75
C ILE A 164 12.78 4.88 3.28
N ASN A 165 13.42 4.94 2.11
CA ASN A 165 14.16 3.80 1.60
C ASN A 165 15.41 3.51 2.43
N VAL A 166 16.16 4.53 2.86
CA VAL A 166 17.30 4.34 3.77
C VAL A 166 16.84 3.67 5.05
N ALA A 167 15.77 4.15 5.70
CA ALA A 167 15.25 3.53 6.90
C ALA A 167 14.81 2.07 6.67
N LEU A 168 14.13 1.79 5.56
CA LEU A 168 13.69 0.43 5.21
C LEU A 168 14.87 -0.51 4.94
N PHE A 169 15.86 -0.08 4.15
CA PHE A 169 17.05 -0.89 3.85
C PHE A 169 17.93 -1.08 5.10
N SER A 170 18.12 -0.04 5.92
CA SER A 170 18.83 -0.17 7.19
C SER A 170 18.11 -1.12 8.15
N LEU A 171 16.78 -1.06 8.24
CA LEU A 171 16.01 -2.01 9.05
C LEU A 171 16.16 -3.45 8.53
N LEU A 172 16.09 -3.64 7.21
CA LEU A 172 16.28 -4.95 6.59
C LEU A 172 17.66 -5.53 6.93
N VAL A 173 18.72 -4.74 6.77
CA VAL A 173 20.10 -5.15 7.10
C VAL A 173 20.22 -5.45 8.60
N ALA A 174 19.64 -4.62 9.46
CA ALA A 174 19.66 -4.83 10.91
C ALA A 174 18.95 -6.15 11.31
N VAL A 175 17.77 -6.42 10.77
CA VAL A 175 17.05 -7.68 11.01
C VAL A 175 17.84 -8.87 10.48
N ALA A 176 18.38 -8.79 9.26
CA ALA A 176 19.22 -9.83 8.69
C ALA A 176 20.47 -10.09 9.54
N ALA A 177 21.12 -9.04 10.05
CA ALA A 177 22.27 -9.14 10.94
C ALA A 177 21.92 -9.83 12.26
N VAL A 178 20.79 -9.48 12.88
CA VAL A 178 20.31 -10.15 14.10
C VAL A 178 20.04 -11.63 13.84
N VAL A 179 19.38 -11.97 12.72
CA VAL A 179 19.12 -13.37 12.37
C VAL A 179 20.42 -14.13 12.11
N ALA A 180 21.36 -13.54 11.36
CA ALA A 180 22.67 -14.12 11.12
C ALA A 180 23.41 -14.35 12.46
N LEU A 181 23.39 -13.39 13.38
CA LEU A 181 23.99 -13.50 14.71
C LEU A 181 23.36 -14.63 15.54
N LEU A 182 22.03 -14.74 15.56
CA LEU A 182 21.34 -15.81 16.28
C LEU A 182 21.75 -17.19 15.78
N TRP A 183 21.93 -17.35 14.47
CA TRP A 183 22.43 -18.59 13.89
C TRP A 183 23.92 -18.78 14.15
N ARG A 184 24.71 -17.70 14.19
CA ARG A 184 26.12 -17.73 14.57
C ARG A 184 26.33 -18.22 16.00
N CYS A 185 25.37 -18.00 16.90
CA CYS A 185 25.42 -18.57 18.24
C CYS A 185 25.44 -20.11 18.25
N LEU A 186 25.02 -20.77 17.16
CA LEU A 186 25.13 -22.22 16.98
C LEU A 186 26.58 -22.67 16.71
N ASP A 187 27.48 -21.74 16.38
CA ASP A 187 28.90 -22.02 16.18
C ASP A 187 29.75 -21.76 17.44
N LEU A 188 29.13 -21.41 18.57
CA LEU A 188 29.83 -21.30 19.84
C LEU A 188 30.30 -22.68 20.32
N GLU A 189 31.53 -22.74 20.85
CA GLU A 189 32.15 -23.97 21.37
C GLU A 189 31.22 -24.70 22.34
N SER A 190 30.65 -23.97 23.31
CA SER A 190 29.72 -24.55 24.28
C SER A 190 28.53 -25.25 23.61
N PHE A 191 27.99 -24.74 22.51
CA PHE A 191 26.87 -25.38 21.80
C PHE A 191 27.36 -26.56 20.93
N ARG A 192 28.51 -26.39 20.27
CA ARG A 192 29.12 -27.45 19.44
C ARG A 192 29.53 -28.67 20.27
N ASP A 193 30.02 -28.50 21.49
CA ASP A 193 30.37 -29.60 22.39
C ASP A 193 29.15 -30.46 22.76
N HIS A 194 28.00 -29.83 23.00
CA HIS A 194 26.75 -30.54 23.28
C HIS A 194 26.25 -31.32 22.05
N ILE A 195 26.50 -30.81 20.83
CA ILE A 195 26.12 -31.47 19.58
C ILE A 195 27.10 -32.57 19.21
N PHE A 196 28.39 -32.42 19.52
CA PHE A 196 29.43 -33.39 19.21
C PHE A 196 29.12 -34.77 19.83
N LEU A 197 28.40 -34.79 20.96
CA LEU A 197 27.86 -36.01 21.58
C LEU A 197 26.97 -36.84 20.63
N PHE A 198 26.34 -36.23 19.62
CA PHE A 198 25.51 -36.91 18.63
C PHE A 198 26.29 -37.45 17.42
N LYS A 199 27.63 -37.32 17.38
CA LYS A 199 28.51 -37.84 16.30
C LYS A 199 28.09 -37.44 14.88
N THR A 200 27.49 -36.27 14.71
CA THR A 200 27.07 -35.75 13.41
C THR A 200 28.18 -34.91 12.76
N PRO A 201 28.34 -34.94 11.41
CA PRO A 201 29.24 -34.02 10.72
C PRO A 201 28.81 -32.58 11.01
N SER A 202 29.68 -31.85 11.70
CA SER A 202 29.32 -30.65 12.46
C SER A 202 28.90 -29.49 11.57
N ASP A 203 29.56 -29.25 10.44
CA ASP A 203 29.33 -28.00 9.69
C ASP A 203 28.08 -28.00 8.80
N LEU A 204 27.65 -29.18 8.33
CA LEU A 204 26.50 -29.27 7.42
C LEU A 204 25.15 -29.24 8.17
N ILE A 205 25.12 -29.80 9.38
CA ILE A 205 23.87 -30.02 10.13
C ILE A 205 23.62 -28.86 11.12
N THR A 206 24.68 -28.18 11.57
CA THR A 206 24.58 -27.14 12.60
C THR A 206 23.55 -26.05 12.29
N PRO A 207 23.49 -25.47 11.08
CA PRO A 207 22.51 -24.44 10.75
C PRO A 207 21.04 -24.90 10.78
N PHE A 208 20.78 -26.21 10.80
CA PHE A 208 19.44 -26.79 10.77
C PHE A 208 18.90 -27.21 12.14
N TRP A 209 19.65 -27.05 13.23
CA TRP A 209 19.13 -27.33 14.58
C TRP A 209 17.85 -26.57 14.93
N PRO A 210 17.71 -25.27 14.62
CA PRO A 210 16.45 -24.57 14.84
C PRO A 210 15.26 -25.19 14.10
N PHE A 211 15.48 -25.78 12.91
CA PHE A 211 14.43 -26.50 12.18
C PHE A 211 13.94 -27.71 12.99
N LEU A 212 14.85 -28.51 13.56
CA LEU A 212 14.48 -29.67 14.38
C LEU A 212 13.68 -29.25 15.62
N ILE A 213 14.10 -28.18 16.29
CA ILE A 213 13.39 -27.62 17.45
C ILE A 213 11.97 -27.21 17.06
N PHE A 214 11.81 -26.43 15.99
CA PHE A 214 10.49 -26.00 15.54
C PHE A 214 9.62 -27.14 15.02
N PHE A 215 10.21 -28.18 14.44
CA PHE A 215 9.50 -29.39 14.06
C PHE A 215 8.92 -30.11 15.29
N VAL A 216 9.70 -30.27 16.36
CA VAL A 216 9.22 -30.85 17.63
C VAL A 216 8.10 -29.98 18.22
N CYS A 217 8.27 -28.65 18.26
CA CYS A 217 7.23 -27.74 18.73
C CYS A 217 5.97 -27.80 17.86
N TRP A 218 6.12 -27.97 16.54
CA TRP A 218 5.01 -28.11 15.61
C TRP A 218 4.19 -29.37 15.88
N VAL A 219 4.86 -30.52 16.05
CA VAL A 219 4.22 -31.78 16.44
C VAL A 219 3.56 -31.64 17.81
N ALA A 220 4.24 -31.06 18.80
CA ALA A 220 3.68 -30.84 20.12
C ALA A 220 2.44 -29.94 20.09
N ALA A 221 2.43 -28.88 19.27
CA ALA A 221 1.28 -28.01 19.09
C ALA A 221 0.07 -28.76 18.52
N TRP A 222 0.29 -29.68 17.58
CA TRP A 222 -0.75 -30.56 17.06
C TRP A 222 -1.25 -31.56 18.10
N VAL A 223 -0.35 -32.22 18.82
CA VAL A 223 -0.69 -33.18 19.89
C VAL A 223 -1.52 -32.50 20.98
N VAL A 224 -1.11 -31.32 21.45
CA VAL A 224 -1.86 -30.55 22.45
C VAL A 224 -3.22 -30.10 21.90
N SER A 225 -3.28 -29.66 20.64
CA SER A 225 -4.54 -29.26 20.02
C SER A 225 -5.50 -30.43 19.89
N TYR A 226 -4.99 -31.60 19.49
CA TYR A 226 -5.76 -32.84 19.39
C TYR A 226 -6.22 -33.33 20.76
N TRP A 227 -5.35 -33.27 21.78
CA TRP A 227 -5.72 -33.68 23.13
C TRP A 227 -6.81 -32.80 23.75
N ARG A 228 -6.82 -31.49 23.44
CA ARG A 228 -7.83 -30.55 23.96
C ARG A 228 -9.17 -30.56 23.22
N ARG A 229 -9.19 -30.86 21.93
CA ARG A 229 -10.40 -30.68 21.07
C ARG A 229 -10.73 -31.88 20.17
N GLY A 230 -9.96 -32.97 20.26
CA GLY A 230 -10.17 -34.17 19.45
C GLY A 230 -10.09 -33.90 17.95
N ALA A 231 -11.07 -34.40 17.20
CA ALA A 231 -11.13 -34.32 15.74
C ALA A 231 -11.26 -32.89 15.17
N GLU A 232 -11.63 -31.90 15.99
CA GLU A 232 -11.84 -30.50 15.55
C GLU A 232 -10.62 -29.60 15.81
N ALA A 233 -9.42 -30.16 15.96
CA ALA A 233 -8.20 -29.41 16.26
C ALA A 233 -7.88 -28.33 15.19
N PRO A 234 -8.01 -27.01 15.49
CA PRO A 234 -7.89 -25.97 14.46
C PRO A 234 -6.43 -25.58 14.14
N GLY A 235 -5.42 -26.21 14.77
CA GLY A 235 -4.00 -26.01 14.43
C GLY A 235 -3.48 -24.57 14.53
N LYS A 236 -4.16 -23.68 15.29
CA LYS A 236 -3.87 -22.23 15.32
C LYS A 236 -2.39 -21.91 15.60
N TYR A 237 -1.78 -22.62 16.56
CA TYR A 237 -0.38 -22.42 16.92
C TYR A 237 0.59 -23.18 16.01
N ALA A 238 0.18 -24.34 15.49
CA ALA A 238 0.98 -25.13 14.56
C ALA A 238 1.32 -24.33 13.29
N ARG A 239 0.44 -23.43 12.84
CA ARG A 239 0.77 -22.54 11.71
C ARG A 239 2.01 -21.68 11.95
N TYR A 240 2.21 -21.14 13.16
CA TYR A 240 3.38 -20.30 13.46
C TYR A 240 4.66 -21.12 13.49
N PHE A 241 4.63 -22.32 14.10
CA PHE A 241 5.77 -23.22 14.10
C PHE A 241 6.11 -23.74 12.70
N LEU A 242 5.10 -23.95 11.83
CA LEU A 242 5.33 -24.29 10.43
C LEU A 242 6.09 -23.18 9.71
N LEU A 243 5.68 -21.92 9.91
CA LEU A 243 6.37 -20.77 9.33
C LEU A 243 7.82 -20.69 9.83
N LEU A 244 8.04 -20.76 11.15
CA LEU A 244 9.37 -20.74 11.74
C LEU A 244 10.24 -21.89 11.23
N MET A 245 9.68 -23.11 11.15
CA MET A 245 10.35 -24.29 10.61
C MET A 245 10.78 -24.07 9.15
N THR A 246 9.87 -23.58 8.29
CA THR A 246 10.21 -23.28 6.89
C THR A 246 11.25 -22.18 6.77
N SER A 247 11.15 -21.11 7.56
CA SER A 247 12.13 -20.04 7.60
C SER A 247 13.50 -20.53 8.07
N SER A 248 13.57 -21.41 9.07
CA SER A 248 14.83 -21.98 9.56
C SER A 248 15.53 -22.84 8.52
N VAL A 249 14.80 -23.59 7.69
CA VAL A 249 15.41 -24.33 6.57
C VAL A 249 16.00 -23.34 5.56
N LEU A 250 15.26 -22.30 5.20
CA LEU A 250 15.73 -21.30 4.23
C LEU A 250 16.96 -20.53 4.75
N ILE A 251 16.97 -20.17 6.04
CA ILE A 251 18.11 -19.51 6.69
C ILE A 251 19.31 -20.46 6.76
N GLY A 252 19.09 -21.72 7.17
CA GLY A 252 20.16 -22.73 7.21
C GLY A 252 20.79 -22.97 5.84
N LEU A 253 19.97 -23.04 4.79
CA LEU A 253 20.44 -23.10 3.40
C LEU A 253 21.21 -21.84 3.00
N ALA A 254 20.74 -20.65 3.38
CA ALA A 254 21.41 -19.38 3.09
C ALA A 254 22.78 -19.26 3.79
N LEU A 255 22.92 -19.80 5.01
CA LEU A 255 24.18 -19.78 5.76
C LEU A 255 25.17 -20.84 5.28
N LEU A 256 24.71 -22.06 4.99
CA LEU A 256 25.56 -23.06 4.31
C LEU A 256 26.08 -22.54 2.96
N HIS A 257 25.24 -21.77 2.27
CA HIS A 257 25.60 -21.06 1.05
C HIS A 257 26.60 -19.91 1.30
N GLY A 258 26.46 -19.21 2.42
CA GLY A 258 27.42 -18.20 2.89
C GLY A 258 28.80 -18.80 3.10
N ASN A 259 28.91 -19.82 3.95
CA ASN A 259 30.19 -20.37 4.45
C ASN A 259 31.12 -20.96 3.36
N GLY A 260 30.69 -21.09 2.11
CA GLY A 260 31.59 -21.25 0.96
C GLY A 260 32.24 -22.63 0.76
N ASP A 261 32.39 -23.46 1.79
CA ASP A 261 33.17 -24.71 1.74
C ASP A 261 32.35 -26.02 1.68
N VAL A 262 31.05 -25.94 1.38
CA VAL A 262 30.20 -27.14 1.29
C VAL A 262 30.41 -27.86 -0.05
N SER A 263 31.52 -28.59 -0.16
CA SER A 263 31.74 -29.52 -1.27
C SER A 263 30.87 -30.77 -1.09
N PHE A 264 29.72 -30.79 -1.76
CA PHE A 264 28.90 -32.00 -1.92
C PHE A 264 29.68 -33.18 -2.54
N GLY A 265 30.85 -32.91 -3.14
CA GLY A 265 31.73 -33.93 -3.73
C GLY A 265 32.34 -34.89 -2.70
N THR A 266 32.50 -34.47 -1.44
CA THR A 266 33.02 -35.32 -0.36
C THR A 266 32.14 -36.53 -0.07
N TRP A 267 30.86 -36.49 -0.44
CA TRP A 267 29.91 -37.60 -0.30
C TRP A 267 29.91 -38.60 -1.47
N LEU A 268 30.57 -38.28 -2.60
CA LEU A 268 30.47 -39.04 -3.85
C LEU A 268 31.81 -39.65 -4.34
N GLY A 269 32.89 -39.57 -3.56
CA GLY A 269 34.17 -40.24 -3.86
C GLY A 269 35.37 -39.28 -3.88
N PRO A 270 36.60 -39.82 -4.06
CA PRO A 270 37.84 -39.09 -3.80
C PRO A 270 38.01 -37.88 -4.72
N GLU A 271 38.49 -36.79 -4.14
CA GLU A 271 38.68 -35.49 -4.78
C GLU A 271 39.55 -35.55 -6.05
N TYR A 272 38.96 -35.22 -7.19
CA TYR A 272 39.70 -34.75 -8.37
C TYR A 272 39.62 -33.23 -8.43
N THR A 273 40.75 -32.56 -8.17
CA THR A 273 40.94 -31.12 -8.32
C THR A 273 41.08 -30.79 -9.82
N ASN A 274 40.03 -30.24 -10.41
CA ASN A 274 40.05 -29.77 -11.80
C ASN A 274 40.29 -28.24 -11.82
N PRO A 275 41.35 -27.73 -12.48
CA PRO A 275 41.72 -26.30 -12.45
C PRO A 275 40.71 -25.34 -13.11
N TRP A 276 39.75 -25.89 -13.87
CA TRP A 276 38.70 -25.14 -14.56
C TRP A 276 37.30 -25.37 -13.96
N ARG A 277 37.22 -25.60 -12.64
CA ARG A 277 35.91 -25.59 -11.95
C ARG A 277 35.49 -24.14 -11.69
N PRO A 278 34.34 -23.66 -12.23
CA PRO A 278 33.72 -22.47 -11.69
C PRO A 278 33.38 -22.76 -10.23
N GLY A 279 33.90 -21.95 -9.30
CA GLY A 279 33.65 -22.12 -7.88
C GLY A 279 32.15 -22.28 -7.58
N ASN A 280 31.79 -23.41 -6.96
CA ASN A 280 30.51 -23.72 -6.31
C ASN A 280 29.22 -23.29 -7.05
N SER A 281 28.75 -24.19 -7.93
CA SER A 281 27.64 -24.05 -8.89
C SER A 281 26.21 -23.91 -8.31
N LEU A 282 26.06 -23.72 -7.00
CA LEU A 282 24.77 -23.40 -6.35
C LEU A 282 24.69 -21.93 -5.96
N PHE A 283 25.81 -21.30 -5.59
CA PHE A 283 25.86 -19.89 -5.20
C PHE A 283 25.55 -18.98 -6.38
N ALA A 284 26.28 -19.15 -7.48
CA ALA A 284 26.04 -18.42 -8.72
C ALA A 284 24.63 -18.66 -9.28
N THR A 285 24.07 -19.86 -9.09
CA THR A 285 22.72 -20.21 -9.57
C THR A 285 21.62 -19.54 -8.75
N ILE A 286 21.66 -19.59 -7.41
CA ILE A 286 20.65 -18.94 -6.55
C ILE A 286 20.74 -17.41 -6.65
N THR A 287 21.95 -16.87 -6.63
CA THR A 287 22.19 -15.43 -6.86
C THR A 287 21.73 -15.02 -8.25
N GLY A 288 22.05 -15.82 -9.28
CA GLY A 288 21.57 -15.62 -10.65
C GLY A 288 20.04 -15.72 -10.79
N LEU A 289 19.38 -16.65 -10.08
CA LEU A 289 17.92 -16.77 -10.03
C LEU A 289 17.27 -15.60 -9.30
N THR A 290 17.89 -15.10 -8.23
CA THR A 290 17.39 -13.94 -7.47
C THR A 290 17.55 -12.66 -8.30
N ILE A 291 18.74 -12.42 -8.87
CA ILE A 291 18.99 -11.30 -9.79
C ILE A 291 18.08 -11.39 -11.02
N GLY A 292 17.95 -12.58 -11.61
CA GLY A 292 17.05 -12.85 -12.73
C GLY A 292 15.58 -12.60 -12.37
N GLY A 293 15.16 -13.01 -11.18
CA GLY A 293 13.83 -12.74 -10.64
C GLY A 293 13.58 -11.25 -10.39
N LEU A 294 14.61 -10.48 -10.10
CA LEU A 294 14.54 -9.02 -9.92
C LEU A 294 14.56 -8.24 -11.25
N LEU A 295 14.88 -8.85 -12.39
CA LEU A 295 14.89 -8.18 -13.71
C LEU A 295 13.61 -7.37 -14.01
N PRO A 296 12.38 -7.85 -13.67
CA PRO A 296 11.16 -7.08 -13.89
C PRO A 296 11.11 -5.72 -13.16
N PHE A 297 11.88 -5.52 -12.08
CA PHE A 297 11.98 -4.23 -11.39
C PHE A 297 12.76 -3.16 -12.18
N LEU A 298 13.55 -3.55 -13.19
CA LEU A 298 14.17 -2.60 -14.12
C LEU A 298 13.15 -1.90 -15.03
N ALA A 299 11.93 -2.45 -15.13
CA ALA A 299 10.81 -1.87 -15.88
C ALA A 299 9.60 -1.60 -14.96
N PRO A 300 9.72 -0.68 -13.98
CA PRO A 300 8.75 -0.53 -12.88
C PRO A 300 7.34 -0.20 -13.36
N ARG A 301 7.20 0.57 -14.46
CA ARG A 301 5.90 0.87 -15.06
C ARG A 301 5.15 -0.40 -15.49
N ARG A 302 5.83 -1.36 -16.12
CA ARG A 302 5.22 -2.62 -16.57
C ARG A 302 4.86 -3.52 -15.40
N LEU A 303 5.72 -3.57 -14.38
CA LEU A 303 5.47 -4.34 -13.16
C LEU A 303 4.25 -3.81 -12.39
N ILE A 304 4.14 -2.49 -12.22
CA ILE A 304 3.00 -1.85 -11.54
C ILE A 304 1.70 -2.04 -12.36
N GLN A 305 1.75 -1.86 -13.68
CA GLN A 305 0.61 -2.11 -14.56
C GLN A 305 0.15 -3.58 -14.50
N SER A 306 1.09 -4.52 -14.46
CA SER A 306 0.80 -5.95 -14.23
C SER A 306 0.14 -6.17 -12.88
N GLY A 307 0.56 -5.45 -11.83
CA GLY A 307 -0.06 -5.48 -10.50
C GLY A 307 -1.55 -5.11 -10.49
N MET A 308 -1.93 -4.09 -11.26
CA MET A 308 -3.26 -3.44 -11.19
C MET A 308 -4.35 -4.06 -12.09
N LYS A 309 -4.00 -4.85 -13.12
CA LYS A 309 -5.00 -5.42 -14.04
C LYS A 309 -5.81 -6.54 -13.39
N ARG A 310 -7.14 -6.52 -13.55
CA ARG A 310 -8.06 -7.53 -12.97
C ARG A 310 -8.11 -8.84 -13.77
N ASN A 311 -7.87 -8.78 -15.09
CA ASN A 311 -7.82 -9.94 -15.99
C ASN A 311 -6.40 -10.08 -16.57
N LYS A 312 -5.51 -10.75 -15.83
CA LYS A 312 -4.07 -10.87 -16.17
C LYS A 312 -3.82 -12.12 -17.00
N GLN A 313 -2.94 -12.02 -17.99
CA GLN A 313 -2.36 -13.20 -18.64
C GLN A 313 -1.54 -14.00 -17.62
N TRP A 314 -1.48 -15.32 -17.77
CA TRP A 314 -0.88 -16.18 -16.75
C TRP A 314 0.62 -15.88 -16.51
N TRP A 315 1.37 -15.57 -17.57
CA TRP A 315 2.78 -15.19 -17.49
C TRP A 315 3.02 -13.88 -16.72
N GLU A 316 2.11 -12.89 -16.81
CA GLU A 316 2.19 -11.65 -16.03
C GLU A 316 2.03 -11.92 -14.52
N LYS A 317 1.18 -12.88 -14.15
CA LYS A 317 1.02 -13.32 -12.75
C LYS A 317 2.27 -14.02 -12.25
N VAL A 318 2.81 -14.94 -13.04
CA VAL A 318 4.01 -15.71 -12.70
C VAL A 318 5.23 -14.80 -12.57
N THR A 319 5.45 -13.91 -13.53
CA THR A 319 6.58 -12.95 -13.49
C THR A 319 6.48 -12.00 -12.30
N PHE A 320 5.30 -11.45 -12.00
CA PHE A 320 5.09 -10.63 -10.81
C PHE A 320 5.31 -11.44 -9.51
N GLY A 321 4.85 -12.69 -9.46
CA GLY A 321 5.05 -13.58 -8.33
C GLY A 321 6.52 -13.90 -8.07
N ILE A 322 7.26 -14.25 -9.13
CA ILE A 322 8.71 -14.51 -9.06
C ILE A 322 9.44 -13.25 -8.60
N ALA A 323 9.16 -12.10 -9.20
CA ALA A 323 9.82 -10.84 -8.83
C ALA A 323 9.54 -10.42 -7.38
N SER A 324 8.28 -10.52 -6.95
CA SER A 324 7.89 -10.19 -5.59
C SER A 324 8.53 -11.16 -4.58
N THR A 325 8.59 -12.45 -4.91
CA THR A 325 9.22 -13.47 -4.03
C THR A 325 10.73 -13.27 -3.96
N ALA A 326 11.39 -12.98 -5.09
CA ALA A 326 12.82 -12.66 -5.12
C ALA A 326 13.15 -11.41 -4.28
N ALA A 327 12.31 -10.38 -4.34
CA ALA A 327 12.48 -9.18 -3.53
C ALA A 327 12.20 -9.39 -2.04
N LEU A 328 11.10 -10.07 -1.69
CA LEU A 328 10.64 -10.21 -0.30
C LEU A 328 11.35 -11.31 0.49
N VAL A 329 11.81 -12.37 -0.18
CA VAL A 329 12.43 -13.53 0.46
C VAL A 329 13.87 -13.70 0.01
N GLY A 330 14.15 -13.55 -1.28
CA GLY A 330 15.50 -13.72 -1.84
C GLY A 330 16.50 -12.69 -1.31
N VAL A 331 16.18 -11.40 -1.38
CA VAL A 331 17.09 -10.33 -0.91
C VAL A 331 17.45 -10.47 0.58
N PRO A 332 16.49 -10.63 1.53
CA PRO A 332 16.84 -10.86 2.93
C PRO A 332 17.74 -12.09 3.15
N LEU A 333 17.45 -13.21 2.48
CA LEU A 333 18.26 -14.43 2.63
C LEU A 333 19.67 -14.26 2.09
N LEU A 334 19.86 -13.54 0.97
CA LEU A 334 21.19 -13.23 0.46
C LEU A 334 21.97 -12.35 1.44
N VAL A 335 21.32 -11.35 2.05
CA VAL A 335 21.96 -10.51 3.08
C VAL A 335 22.33 -11.33 4.32
N ILE A 336 21.44 -12.23 4.79
CA ILE A 336 21.73 -13.14 5.91
C ILE A 336 22.90 -14.05 5.58
N GLY A 337 22.90 -14.67 4.40
CA GLY A 337 23.97 -15.55 3.95
C GLY A 337 25.31 -14.83 3.83
N TYR A 338 25.31 -13.62 3.29
CA TYR A 338 26.49 -12.77 3.20
C TYR A 338 27.03 -12.36 4.57
N LEU A 339 26.18 -11.84 5.47
CA LEU A 339 26.59 -11.46 6.82
C LEU A 339 27.00 -12.67 7.67
N GLY A 340 26.42 -13.83 7.39
CA GLY A 340 26.73 -15.08 8.04
C GLY A 340 28.09 -15.67 7.66
N GLN A 341 28.78 -15.16 6.64
CA GLN A 341 30.12 -15.60 6.23
C GLN A 341 31.21 -15.30 7.26
N GLU A 342 31.08 -14.20 7.99
CA GLU A 342 32.14 -13.67 8.85
C GLU A 342 32.49 -14.64 9.99
N ASN A 343 33.77 -15.05 10.10
CA ASN A 343 34.21 -16.05 11.07
C ASN A 343 34.31 -15.53 12.52
N ILE A 344 33.19 -15.14 13.13
CA ILE A 344 33.14 -14.54 14.48
C ILE A 344 33.58 -15.53 15.57
N SER A 345 33.32 -16.83 15.38
CA SER A 345 33.64 -17.87 16.37
C SER A 345 35.07 -18.38 16.28
N GLY A 346 35.82 -18.10 15.20
CA GLY A 346 37.17 -18.63 14.98
C GLY A 346 37.25 -20.15 14.74
N TYR A 347 36.14 -20.88 14.93
CA TYR A 347 36.09 -22.34 14.84
C TYR A 347 36.51 -22.88 13.47
N HIS A 348 36.15 -22.19 12.38
CA HIS A 348 36.55 -22.60 11.03
C HIS A 348 38.07 -22.49 10.78
N ASP A 349 38.76 -21.58 11.45
CA ASP A 349 40.21 -21.38 11.30
C ASP A 349 41.00 -22.26 12.29
N HIS A 350 40.42 -22.56 13.46
CA HIS A 350 41.03 -23.36 14.51
C HIS A 350 40.04 -24.38 15.12
N PRO A 351 39.65 -25.44 14.39
CA PRO A 351 38.68 -26.44 14.87
C PRO A 351 39.19 -27.32 16.03
N ALA A 352 40.47 -27.20 16.38
CA ALA A 352 41.17 -28.00 17.38
C ALA A 352 42.12 -27.16 18.24
N ARG A 353 41.64 -26.06 18.84
CA ARG A 353 42.43 -25.42 19.90
C ARG A 353 42.42 -26.36 21.10
N GLU A 354 43.61 -26.76 21.56
CA GLU A 354 43.74 -27.56 22.79
C GLU A 354 43.05 -26.82 23.94
N LEU A 355 42.07 -27.48 24.58
CA LEU A 355 41.36 -26.95 25.75
C LEU A 355 42.38 -26.50 26.80
N SER A 356 42.32 -25.23 27.18
CA SER A 356 43.21 -24.65 28.18
C SER A 356 42.62 -24.92 29.56
N PHE A 357 43.48 -25.10 30.57
CA PHE A 357 43.08 -25.34 31.96
C PHE A 357 42.18 -24.22 32.55
N ALA A 358 42.08 -23.07 31.88
CA ALA A 358 41.18 -21.98 32.24
C ALA A 358 39.74 -22.14 31.74
N ASP A 359 39.43 -23.18 30.95
CA ASP A 359 38.11 -23.43 30.36
C ASP A 359 37.21 -24.36 31.22
N ILE A 360 37.58 -24.62 32.49
CA ILE A 360 36.83 -25.42 33.48
C ILE A 360 36.04 -24.51 34.43
#